data_AF-A0A4Y3FTF1-F1
#
_entry.id   AF-A0A4Y3FTF1-F1
#
_cell.length_a   1.000
_cell.length_b   1.000
_cell.length_c   1.000
_cell.angle_alpha   90.00
_cell.angle_beta   90.00
_cell.angle_gamma   90.00
#
_symmetry.space_group_name_H-M   'P 1'
#
loop_
_entity.id
_entity.type
_entity.pdbx_description
1 polymer ?
#
loop_
_entity_poly.entity_id
_entity_poly.type
_entity_poly.pdbx_seq_one_letter_code
_entity_poly.pdbx_strand_id
1 'polypeptide(L)'
;MELKKTVYMIIFMALGVSLMYLSIVLGNRMDNIIVFLPMVIGMVLFSSAVLFVIDKDKPYFYKTGIMSLLAGLILIAFAFVTFYLKGAGYILAGFLGLGVLFIIASFVRFVIQGGKYVSEKI
;
A
#
# COMPACT_ATOMS: atom_id res chain seq x y z
N MET A 1 -19.28 16.96 7.76
CA MET A 1 -18.70 16.38 6.53
C MET A 1 -17.53 15.41 6.83
N GLU A 2 -16.91 15.48 8.01
CA GLU A 2 -15.77 14.64 8.38
C GLU A 2 -16.13 13.18 8.70
N LEU A 3 -17.24 12.94 9.39
CA LEU A 3 -17.67 11.58 9.76
C LEU A 3 -17.80 10.63 8.56
N LYS A 4 -18.37 11.10 7.44
CA LYS A 4 -18.52 10.29 6.21
C LYS A 4 -17.16 9.87 5.65
N LYS A 5 -16.17 10.76 5.63
CA LYS A 5 -14.82 10.45 5.14
C LYS A 5 -14.14 9.41 6.02
N THR A 6 -14.26 9.55 7.34
CA THR A 6 -13.69 8.60 8.30
C THR A 6 -14.30 7.21 8.14
N VAL A 7 -15.62 7.11 7.94
CA VAL A 7 -16.30 5.83 7.71
C VAL A 7 -15.79 5.17 6.42
N TYR A 8 -15.71 5.91 5.31
CA TYR A 8 -15.20 5.36 4.05
C TYR A 8 -13.73 4.92 4.16
N MET A 9 -12.90 5.70 4.84
CA MET A 9 -11.51 5.33 5.11
C MET A 9 -11.43 3.98 5.85
N ILE A 10 -12.18 3.82 6.94
CA ILE A 10 -12.18 2.58 7.72
C ILE A 10 -12.64 1.39 6.86
N ILE A 11 -13.71 1.56 6.10
CA ILE A 11 -14.23 0.49 5.21
C ILE A 11 -13.17 0.09 4.18
N PHE A 12 -12.53 1.05 3.52
CA PHE A 12 -11.51 0.77 2.50
C PHE A 12 -10.26 0.12 3.10
N MET A 13 -9.82 0.56 4.28
CA MET A 13 -8.71 -0.08 5.00
C MET A 13 -9.06 -1.51 5.40
N ALA A 14 -10.23 -1.73 6.00
CA ALA A 14 -10.67 -3.05 6.46
C ALA A 14 -10.81 -4.03 5.29
N LEU A 15 -11.45 -3.61 4.19
CA LEU A 15 -11.57 -4.42 2.97
C LEU A 15 -10.20 -4.68 2.35
N GLY A 16 -9.33 -3.67 2.30
CA GLY A 16 -7.98 -3.79 1.76
C GLY A 16 -7.14 -4.84 2.50
N VAL A 17 -7.11 -4.73 3.83
CA VAL A 17 -6.43 -5.69 4.73
C VAL A 17 -7.02 -7.10 4.60
N SER A 18 -8.35 -7.22 4.55
CA SER A 18 -9.02 -8.51 4.41
C SER A 18 -8.67 -9.22 3.10
N LEU A 19 -8.59 -8.48 1.99
CA LEU A 19 -8.21 -9.04 0.69
C LEU A 19 -6.73 -9.43 0.62
N MET A 20 -5.84 -8.63 1.23
CA MET A 20 -4.43 -9.01 1.37
C MET A 20 -4.28 -10.29 2.20
N TYR A 21 -5.07 -10.45 3.26
CA TYR A 21 -5.09 -11.68 4.04
C TYR A 21 -5.64 -12.87 3.24
N LEU A 22 -6.70 -12.65 2.47
CA LEU A 22 -7.26 -13.66 1.58
C LEU A 22 -6.23 -14.17 0.57
N SER A 23 -5.35 -13.30 0.05
CA SER A 23 -4.24 -13.68 -0.83
C SER A 23 -3.31 -14.71 -0.17
N ILE A 24 -2.99 -14.55 1.12
CA ILE A 24 -2.17 -15.50 1.88
C ILE A 24 -2.88 -16.85 1.99
N VAL A 25 -4.17 -16.83 2.37
CA VAL A 25 -4.96 -18.06 2.52
C VAL A 25 -5.08 -18.81 1.19
N LEU A 26 -5.32 -18.09 0.10
CA LEU A 26 -5.41 -18.68 -1.23
C LEU A 26 -4.06 -19.20 -1.72
N GLY A 27 -2.96 -18.50 -1.45
CA GLY A 27 -1.62 -18.97 -1.79
C GLY A 27 -1.26 -20.29 -1.13
N ASN A 28 -1.80 -20.57 0.06
CA ASN A 28 -1.60 -21.86 0.72
C ASN A 28 -2.45 -23.01 0.14
N ARG A 29 -3.48 -22.70 -0.66
CA ARG A 29 -4.39 -23.70 -1.23
C ARG A 29 -4.22 -23.89 -2.74
N MET A 30 -3.68 -22.89 -3.43
CA MET A 30 -3.62 -22.84 -4.89
C MET A 30 -2.31 -22.20 -5.34
N ASP A 31 -1.51 -22.97 -6.07
CA ASP A 31 -0.26 -22.49 -6.68
C ASP A 31 -0.53 -21.87 -8.06
N ASN A 32 -1.15 -20.68 -8.07
CA ASN A 32 -1.51 -19.97 -9.29
C ASN A 32 -1.40 -18.46 -9.12
N ILE A 33 -0.91 -17.73 -10.13
CA ILE A 33 -0.77 -16.27 -10.13
C ILE A 33 -2.05 -15.51 -9.78
N ILE A 34 -3.24 -16.09 -9.99
CA ILE A 34 -4.53 -15.49 -9.61
C ILE A 34 -4.58 -15.14 -8.11
N VAL A 35 -3.83 -15.83 -7.25
CA VAL A 35 -3.81 -15.52 -5.81
C VAL A 35 -3.22 -14.14 -5.48
N PHE A 36 -2.50 -13.51 -6.42
CA PHE A 36 -2.03 -12.13 -6.26
C PHE A 36 -3.13 -11.09 -6.53
N LEU A 37 -4.22 -11.46 -7.19
CA LEU A 37 -5.29 -10.51 -7.50
C LEU A 37 -5.91 -9.90 -6.24
N PRO A 38 -6.27 -10.67 -5.19
CA PRO A 38 -6.70 -10.10 -3.91
C PRO A 38 -5.65 -9.21 -3.25
N MET A 39 -4.36 -9.54 -3.36
CA MET A 39 -3.28 -8.68 -2.85
C MET A 39 -3.27 -7.32 -3.56
N VAL A 40 -3.30 -7.30 -4.89
CA VAL A 40 -3.27 -6.06 -5.67
C VAL A 40 -4.51 -5.21 -5.42
N ILE A 41 -5.70 -5.82 -5.44
CA ILE A 41 -6.96 -5.10 -5.14
C ILE A 41 -6.93 -4.57 -3.71
N GLY A 42 -6.49 -5.39 -2.75
CA GLY A 42 -6.40 -5.02 -1.35
C GLY A 42 -5.45 -3.83 -1.12
N MET A 43 -4.30 -3.83 -1.80
CA MET A 43 -3.34 -2.73 -1.79
C MET A 43 -3.93 -1.45 -2.37
N VAL A 44 -4.66 -1.51 -3.49
CA VAL A 44 -5.30 -0.34 -4.10
C VAL A 44 -6.37 0.25 -3.17
N LEU A 45 -7.20 -0.59 -2.55
CA LEU A 45 -8.20 -0.14 -1.58
C LEU A 45 -7.56 0.48 -0.35
N PHE A 46 -6.55 -0.16 0.23
CA PHE A 46 -5.82 0.38 1.37
C PHE A 46 -5.16 1.72 1.05
N SER A 47 -4.48 1.81 -0.10
CA SER A 47 -3.77 3.02 -0.51
C SER A 47 -4.74 4.16 -0.83
N SER A 48 -5.89 3.87 -1.45
CA SER A 48 -6.91 4.88 -1.72
C SER A 48 -7.60 5.38 -0.45
N ALA A 49 -7.62 4.59 0.63
CA ALA A 49 -8.12 5.05 1.92
C ALA A 49 -7.35 6.29 2.44
N VAL A 50 -6.05 6.37 2.13
CA VAL A 50 -5.17 7.49 2.50
C VAL A 50 -5.63 8.81 1.88
N LEU A 51 -6.26 8.78 0.70
CA LEU A 51 -6.77 9.98 0.03
C LEU A 51 -7.91 10.65 0.81
N PHE A 52 -8.58 9.93 1.72
CA PHE A 52 -9.61 10.51 2.57
C PHE A 52 -9.04 11.27 3.78
N VAL A 53 -7.77 11.04 4.11
CA VAL A 53 -7.08 11.65 5.26
C VAL A 53 -6.20 12.82 4.85
N ILE A 54 -5.51 12.72 3.71
CA ILE A 54 -4.60 13.79 3.29
C ILE A 54 -5.40 15.01 2.81
N ASP A 55 -5.02 16.19 3.28
CA ASP A 55 -5.61 17.46 2.87
C ASP A 55 -5.64 17.64 1.36
N LYS A 56 -6.76 18.22 0.89
CA LYS A 56 -6.97 18.47 -0.54
C LYS A 56 -5.92 19.41 -1.12
N ASP A 57 -5.32 20.27 -0.31
CA ASP A 57 -4.41 21.32 -0.76
C ASP A 57 -2.96 20.84 -0.97
N LYS A 58 -2.64 19.60 -0.57
CA LYS A 58 -1.30 19.04 -0.84
C LYS A 58 -1.13 18.68 -2.33
N PRO A 59 0.07 18.89 -2.91
CA PRO A 59 0.34 18.49 -4.29
C PRO A 59 0.10 17.00 -4.53
N TYR A 60 -0.38 16.64 -5.73
CA TYR A 60 -0.68 15.25 -6.05
C TYR A 60 0.55 14.33 -5.94
N PHE A 61 1.74 14.84 -6.28
CA PHE A 61 2.99 14.11 -6.15
C PHE A 61 3.34 13.76 -4.70
N TYR A 62 3.01 14.64 -3.75
CA TYR A 62 3.15 14.38 -2.31
C TYR A 62 2.17 13.29 -1.85
N LYS A 63 0.91 13.40 -2.24
CA LYS A 63 -0.16 12.45 -1.89
C LYS A 63 0.21 11.04 -2.34
N THR A 64 0.61 10.91 -3.60
CA THR A 64 1.02 9.64 -4.19
C THR A 64 2.34 9.13 -3.60
N GLY A 65 3.24 9.99 -3.13
CA GLY A 65 4.41 9.63 -2.33
C GLY A 65 4.02 8.97 -1.01
N ILE A 66 3.10 9.57 -0.25
CA ILE A 66 2.60 9.00 1.02
C ILE A 66 1.83 7.71 0.78
N MET A 67 0.94 7.66 -0.22
CA MET A 67 0.24 6.43 -0.59
C MET A 67 1.23 5.30 -0.87
N SER A 68 2.28 5.59 -1.64
CA SER A 68 3.33 4.61 -1.95
C SER A 68 4.08 4.15 -0.70
N LEU A 69 4.38 5.07 0.23
CA LEU A 69 5.04 4.72 1.49
C LEU A 69 4.19 3.78 2.34
N LEU A 70 2.92 4.15 2.56
CA LEU A 70 2.00 3.38 3.38
C LEU A 70 1.68 2.03 2.75
N ALA A 71 1.53 1.98 1.43
CA ALA A 71 1.41 0.73 0.69
C ALA A 71 2.65 -0.16 0.89
N GLY A 72 3.85 0.42 0.78
CA GLY A 72 5.10 -0.32 0.98
C GLY A 72 5.20 -0.91 2.39
N LEU A 73 4.89 -0.11 3.42
CA LEU A 73 4.92 -0.53 4.81
C LEU A 73 3.90 -1.63 5.12
N ILE A 74 2.65 -1.51 4.63
CA ILE A 74 1.63 -2.52 4.89
C ILE A 74 1.98 -3.83 4.17
N LEU A 75 2.52 -3.78 2.95
CA LEU A 75 2.97 -4.98 2.24
C LEU A 75 4.10 -5.68 2.99
N ILE A 76 5.08 -4.94 3.53
CA ILE A 76 6.14 -5.52 4.36
C ILE A 76 5.55 -6.16 5.62
N ALA A 77 4.60 -5.50 6.30
CA ALA A 77 3.91 -6.09 7.45
C ALA A 77 3.21 -7.41 7.06
N PHE A 78 2.56 -7.45 5.90
CA PHE A 78 1.94 -8.66 5.37
C PHE A 78 2.94 -9.74 4.95
N ALA A 79 4.16 -9.38 4.55
CA ALA A 79 5.24 -10.35 4.36
C ALA A 79 5.55 -11.06 5.69
N PHE A 80 5.67 -10.33 6.80
CA PHE A 80 5.87 -10.94 8.12
C PHE A 80 4.68 -11.79 8.56
N VAL A 81 3.44 -11.34 8.31
CA VAL A 81 2.23 -12.14 8.58
C VAL A 81 2.24 -13.43 7.76
N THR A 82 2.60 -13.35 6.47
CA THR A 82 2.72 -14.51 5.58
C THR A 82 3.76 -15.48 6.12
N PHE A 83 4.94 -14.98 6.51
CA PHE A 83 5.99 -15.80 7.11
C PHE A 83 5.53 -16.51 8.39
N TYR A 84 4.88 -15.76 9.30
CA TYR A 84 4.36 -16.29 10.56
C TYR A 84 3.32 -17.40 10.35
N LEU A 85 2.43 -17.22 9.37
CA LEU A 85 1.40 -18.21 9.02
C LEU A 85 1.92 -19.38 8.17
N LYS A 86 3.24 -19.47 7.94
CA LYS A 86 3.85 -20.44 7.03
C LYS A 86 3.21 -20.39 5.63
N GLY A 87 2.91 -19.17 5.19
CA GLY A 87 2.34 -18.86 3.91
C GLY A 87 3.25 -19.25 2.74
N ALA A 88 2.67 -19.42 1.56
CA ALA A 88 3.42 -19.79 0.37
C ALA A 88 4.56 -18.81 0.05
N GLY A 89 5.74 -19.35 -0.26
CA GLY A 89 6.96 -18.55 -0.44
C GLY A 89 6.87 -17.49 -1.54
N TYR A 90 6.10 -17.75 -2.60
CA TYR A 90 5.91 -16.78 -3.68
C TYR A 90 4.99 -15.62 -3.28
N ILE A 91 3.99 -15.84 -2.40
CA ILE A 91 3.19 -14.76 -1.80
C ILE A 91 4.06 -13.90 -0.90
N LEU A 92 4.90 -14.54 -0.06
CA LEU A 92 5.86 -13.85 0.78
C LEU A 92 6.78 -12.96 -0.05
N ALA A 93 7.37 -13.51 -1.12
CA ALA A 93 8.23 -12.78 -2.04
C ALA A 93 7.48 -11.63 -2.72
N GLY A 94 6.21 -11.82 -3.08
CA GLY A 94 5.36 -10.78 -3.65
C GLY A 94 5.15 -9.61 -2.70
N PHE A 95 4.75 -9.88 -1.46
CA PHE A 95 4.57 -8.86 -0.43
C PHE A 95 5.88 -8.11 -0.12
N LEU A 96 6.98 -8.83 0.07
CA LEU A 96 8.27 -8.22 0.38
C LEU A 96 8.80 -7.40 -0.80
N GLY A 97 8.84 -7.99 -2.00
CA GLY A 97 9.40 -7.38 -3.19
C GLY A 97 8.63 -6.13 -3.60
N LEU A 98 7.30 -6.22 -3.69
CA LEU A 98 6.47 -5.03 -3.95
C LEU A 98 6.60 -4.01 -2.82
N GLY A 99 6.60 -4.45 -1.56
CA GLY A 99 6.76 -3.56 -0.41
C GLY A 99 8.00 -2.67 -0.51
N VAL A 100 9.16 -3.28 -0.81
CA VAL A 100 10.42 -2.56 -1.01
C VAL A 100 10.36 -1.62 -2.21
N LEU A 101 9.82 -2.07 -3.35
CA LEU A 101 9.68 -1.22 -4.54
C LEU A 101 8.83 0.02 -4.27
N PHE A 102 7.73 -0.12 -3.53
CA PHE A 102 6.85 0.99 -3.15
C PHE A 102 7.54 1.99 -2.20
N ILE A 103 8.38 1.51 -1.28
CA ILE A 103 9.19 2.39 -0.41
C ILE A 103 10.22 3.16 -1.24
N ILE A 104 10.95 2.49 -2.14
CA ILE A 104 11.93 3.14 -3.02
C ILE A 104 11.23 4.20 -3.89
N ALA A 105 10.10 3.85 -4.51
CA ALA A 105 9.32 4.77 -5.32
C ALA A 105 8.84 5.99 -4.52
N SER A 106 8.45 5.79 -3.25
CA SER A 106 8.09 6.87 -2.35
C SER A 106 9.27 7.81 -2.08
N PHE A 107 10.45 7.24 -1.78
CA PHE A 107 11.65 8.02 -1.51
C PHE A 107 12.07 8.86 -2.72
N VAL A 108 12.09 8.25 -3.91
CA VAL A 108 12.38 8.95 -5.17
C VAL A 108 11.41 10.12 -5.38
N ARG A 109 10.11 9.92 -5.12
CA ARG A 109 9.12 11.00 -5.23
C ARG A 109 9.38 12.13 -4.24
N PHE A 110 9.67 11.81 -2.98
CA PHE A 110 9.96 12.85 -1.99
C PHE A 110 11.23 13.62 -2.31
N VAL A 111 12.28 12.98 -2.81
CA VAL A 111 13.52 13.65 -3.23
C VAL A 111 13.27 14.60 -4.40
N ILE A 112 12.57 14.15 -5.45
CA ILE A 112 12.23 15.00 -6.60
C ILE A 112 11.39 16.21 -6.16
N GLN A 113 10.45 16.01 -5.23
CA GLN A 113 9.62 17.09 -4.73
C GLN A 113 10.42 18.08 -3.86
N GLY A 114 11.27 17.58 -2.97
CA GLY A 114 12.16 18.40 -2.15
C GLY A 114 13.11 19.25 -3.01
N GLY A 115 13.65 18.67 -4.09
CA GLY A 115 14.49 19.40 -5.05
C GLY A 115 13.76 20.54 -5.77
N LYS A 116 12.50 20.33 -6.18
CA LYS A 116 11.68 21.39 -6.80
C LYS A 116 11.41 22.56 -5.86
N TYR A 117 11.06 22.29 -4.60
CA TYR A 117 10.80 23.34 -3.61
C TYR A 117 12.03 24.19 -3.27
N VAL A 118 13.24 23.63 -3.39
CA VAL A 118 14.50 24.36 -3.18
C VAL A 118 14.83 25.22 -4.40
N SER A 119 14.65 24.68 -5.61
CA SER A 119 14.94 25.42 -6.85
C SER A 119 14.02 26.61 -7.11
N GLU A 120 12.77 26.61 -6.61
CA GLU A 120 11.86 27.76 -6.73
C GLU A 120 12.14 28.87 -5.71
N LYS A 121 13.02 28.64 -4.73
CA LYS A 121 13.39 29.61 -3.69
C LYS A 121 14.73 30.32 -3.92
N ILE A 122 15.49 29.93 -4.95
CA ILE A 122 16.76 30.54 -5.36
C ILE A 122 16.49 31.40 -6.59
#